data_AF-A0AAQ4CNU8-F1
#
_entry.id   AF-A0AAQ4CNU8-F1
#
_cell.length_a   1.000
_cell.length_b   1.000
_cell.length_c   1.000
_cell.angle_alpha   90.00
_cell.angle_beta   90.00
_cell.angle_gamma   90.00
#
_symmetry.space_group_name_H-M   'P 1'
#
loop_
_entity.id
_entity.type
_entity.pdbx_description
1 polymer ?
#
loop_
_entity_poly.entity_id
_entity_poly.type
_entity_poly.pdbx_seq_one_letter_code
_entity_poly.pdbx_strand_id
1 'polypeptide(L)' 'MSETLQYQRNLEELVKLLKIYFMLNDVLDFAVNELDDNAITAEISAIKDRIRMIIQRMIS' A
#
# COMPACT_ATOMS: atom_id res chain seq x y z
N MET A 1 14.11 -24.79 0.96
CA MET A 1 13.47 -23.87 0.01
C MET A 1 14.61 -23.25 -0.80
N SER A 2 14.59 -23.29 -2.13
CA SER A 2 15.67 -22.66 -2.90
C SER A 2 15.58 -21.14 -2.78
N GLU A 3 16.72 -20.45 -2.79
CA GLU A 3 16.79 -18.99 -2.74
C GLU A 3 15.97 -18.35 -3.87
N THR A 4 15.94 -18.98 -5.04
CA THR A 4 15.13 -18.57 -6.19
C THR A 4 13.63 -18.59 -5.90
N LEU A 5 13.13 -19.62 -5.22
CA LEU A 5 11.70 -19.74 -4.88
C LEU A 5 11.30 -18.69 -3.82
N GLN A 6 12.19 -18.42 -2.85
CA GLN A 6 11.98 -17.38 -1.85
C GLN A 6 11.96 -15.98 -2.49
N TYR A 7 12.87 -15.73 -3.43
CA TYR A 7 12.94 -14.46 -4.16
C TYR A 7 11.67 -14.20 -4.99
N GLN A 8 11.18 -15.21 -5.73
CA GLN A 8 9.93 -15.12 -6.48
C GLN A 8 8.75 -14.80 -5.56
N ARG A 9 8.64 -15.47 -4.42
CA ARG A 9 7.56 -15.22 -3.44
C ARG A 9 7.63 -13.80 -2.88
N ASN A 10 8.82 -13.30 -2.58
CA ASN A 10 9.00 -11.93 -2.09
C ASN A 10 8.58 -10.89 -3.16
N LEU A 11 8.87 -11.14 -4.43
CA LEU A 11 8.43 -10.30 -5.55
C LEU A 11 6.90 -10.30 -5.69
N GLU A 12 6.26 -11.46 -5.59
CA GLU A 12 4.80 -11.55 -5.65
C GLU A 12 4.13 -10.74 -4.53
N GLU A 13 4.64 -10.85 -3.30
CA GLU A 13 4.14 -10.07 -2.16
C GLU A 13 4.37 -8.56 -2.34
N LEU A 14 5.54 -8.17 -2.86
CA LEU A 14 5.83 -6.78 -3.17
C LEU A 14 4.83 -6.21 -4.19
N VAL A 15 4.54 -6.96 -5.26
CA VAL A 15 3.55 -6.55 -6.28
C VAL A 15 2.15 -6.42 -5.68
N LYS A 16 1.74 -7.33 -4.80
CA LYS A 16 0.43 -7.23 -4.11
C LYS A 16 0.35 -5.97 -3.25
N LEU A 17 1.39 -5.68 -2.48
CA LEU A 17 1.44 -4.48 -1.64
C LEU A 17 1.41 -3.19 -2.46
N LEU A 18 2.15 -3.14 -3.58
CA LEU A 18 2.11 -2.00 -4.50
C LEU A 18 0.69 -1.77 -5.05
N LYS A 19 -0.01 -2.84 -5.47
CA LYS A 19 -1.40 -2.74 -5.94
C LYS A 19 -2.32 -2.15 -4.87
N ILE A 20 -2.25 -2.65 -3.64
CA ILE A 20 -3.05 -2.13 -2.52
C ILE A 20 -2.72 -0.65 -2.28
N TYR A 21 -1.44 -0.29 -2.24
CA TYR A 21 -0.99 1.09 -2.04
C TYR A 21 -1.57 2.05 -3.11
N PHE A 22 -1.60 1.62 -4.38
CA PHE A 22 -2.19 2.44 -5.44
C PHE A 22 -3.71 2.49 -5.37
N MET A 23 -4.40 1.38 -5.06
CA MET A 23 -5.86 1.37 -4.89
C MET A 23 -6.33 2.28 -3.74
N LEU A 24 -5.53 2.43 -2.68
CA LEU A 24 -5.85 3.36 -1.60
C LEU A 24 -5.85 4.83 -2.06
N ASN A 25 -5.23 5.17 -3.19
CA ASN A 25 -5.40 6.51 -3.78
C ASN A 25 -6.85 6.76 -4.19
N ASP A 26 -7.48 5.79 -4.85
CA ASP A 26 -8.84 5.93 -5.35
C ASP A 26 -9.83 6.08 -4.18
N VAL A 27 -9.61 5.31 -3.10
CA VAL A 27 -10.41 5.44 -1.88
C VAL A 27 -10.22 6.81 -1.22
N LEU A 28 -8.98 7.30 -1.17
CA LEU A 28 -8.67 8.60 -0.60
C LEU A 28 -9.25 9.75 -1.43
N ASP A 29 -9.19 9.64 -2.76
CA ASP A 29 -9.80 10.60 -3.68
C ASP A 29 -11.32 10.66 -3.49
N PHE A 30 -11.98 9.50 -3.37
CA PHE A 30 -13.41 9.44 -3.05
C PHE A 30 -13.72 10.06 -1.67
N ALA A 31 -12.95 9.75 -0.64
CA ALA A 31 -13.16 10.30 0.70
C ALA A 31 -13.02 11.83 0.74
N VAL A 32 -12.09 12.39 -0.04
CA VAL A 32 -11.86 13.84 -0.13
C VAL A 32 -12.94 14.51 -0.99
N ASN A 33 -13.16 14.02 -2.21
CA ASN A 33 -13.94 14.74 -3.21
C ASN A 33 -15.46 14.49 -3.08
N GLU A 34 -15.86 13.29 -2.65
CA GLU A 34 -17.27 12.89 -2.63
C GLU A 34 -17.89 12.94 -1.23
N LEU A 35 -17.09 12.68 -0.19
CA LEU A 35 -17.58 12.63 1.20
C LEU A 35 -17.20 13.87 2.03
N ASP A 36 -16.18 14.64 1.61
CA ASP A 36 -15.57 15.74 2.41
C ASP A 36 -15.23 15.30 3.86
N ASP A 37 -14.88 14.01 4.04
CA ASP A 37 -14.60 13.43 5.34
C ASP A 37 -13.10 13.53 5.66
N ASN A 38 -12.75 14.61 6.34
CA ASN A 38 -11.38 14.90 6.76
C ASN A 38 -10.82 13.86 7.76
N ALA A 39 -11.66 13.23 8.58
CA ALA A 39 -11.21 12.24 9.56
C ALA A 39 -10.83 10.93 8.87
N ILE A 40 -11.71 10.42 8.00
CA ILE A 40 -11.44 9.20 7.21
C ILE A 40 -10.25 9.41 6.28
N THR A 41 -10.14 10.59 5.66
CA THR A 41 -9.00 10.94 4.80
C THR A 41 -7.66 10.84 5.55
N ALA A 42 -7.61 11.37 6.78
CA ALA A 42 -6.42 11.31 7.62
C ALA A 42 -6.06 9.86 8.00
N GLU A 43 -7.05 9.03 8.34
CA GLU A 43 -6.83 7.62 8.67
C GLU A 43 -6.30 6.82 7.48
N ILE A 44 -6.90 6.96 6.29
CA ILE A 44 -6.46 6.29 5.07
C ILE A 44 -5.04 6.72 4.69
N SER A 45 -4.74 8.02 4.82
CA SER A 45 -3.39 8.56 4.59
C SER A 45 -2.35 7.88 5.49
N ALA A 46 -2.65 7.75 6.78
CA ALA A 46 -1.75 7.12 7.74
C ALA A 46 -1.53 5.63 7.43
N ILE A 47 -2.58 4.91 7.04
CA ILE A 47 -2.47 3.50 6.61
C ILE A 47 -1.57 3.38 5.37
N LYS A 48 -1.77 4.25 4.39
CA LYS A 48 -1.01 4.27 3.14
C LYS A 48 0.48 4.55 3.39
N ASP A 49 0.82 5.45 4.31
CA ASP A 49 2.21 5.70 4.71
C ASP A 49 2.84 4.48 5.40
N ARG A 50 2.09 3.76 6.26
CA ARG A 50 2.58 2.50 6.87
C ARG A 50 2.85 1.43 5.81
N ILE A 51 1.99 1.29 4.81
CA ILE A 51 2.21 0.37 3.69
C ILE A 51 3.46 0.77 2.90
N ARG A 52 3.67 2.08 2.63
CA ARG A 52 4.88 2.58 1.99
C ARG A 52 6.14 2.17 2.76
N MET A 53 6.13 2.30 4.09
CA MET A 53 7.28 1.90 4.92
C MET A 53 7.57 0.39 4.82
N ILE A 54 6.53 -0.45 4.75
CA ILE A 54 6.70 -1.90 4.55
C ILE A 54 7.33 -2.17 3.18
N ILE A 55 6.80 -1.56 2.12
CA ILE A 55 7.33 -1.68 0.75
C ILE A 55 8.81 -1.26 0.71
N GLN A 56 9.16 -0.13 1.32
CA GLN A 56 10.54 0.35 1.40
C GLN A 56 11.48 -0.66 2.06
N ARG A 57 11.04 -1.30 3.15
CA ARG A 57 11.82 -2.34 3.84
C ARG A 57 11.99 -3.63 3.02
N MET A 58 11.14 -3.89 2.02
CA MET A 58 11.27 -5.04 1.14
C MET A 58 12.24 -4.81 -0.03
N ILE A 59 12.49 -3.55 -0.40
CA ILE A 59 13.34 -3.17 -1.53
C ILE A 59 14.69 -2.55 -1.12
N SER A 60 14.89 -2.27 0.17
CA SER A 60 16.15 -1.81 0.75
C SER A 60 17.02 -3.00 1.15
#